data_AF-F2DBD6-F1
#
_entry.id   AF-F2DBD6-F1
#
_cell.length_a   1.000
_cell.length_b   1.000
_cell.length_c   1.000
_cell.angle_alpha   90.00
_cell.angle_beta   90.00
_cell.angle_gamma   90.00
#
_symmetry.space_group_name_H-M   'P 1'
#
loop_
_entity.id
_entity.type
_entity.pdbx_description
1 polymer ?
#
loop_
_entity_poly.entity_id
_entity_poly.type
_entity_poly.pdbx_seq_one_letter_code
_entity_poly.pdbx_strand_id
1 'polypeptide(L)'
;GARRKRKGASGRPPAGRNRRRAPEPALEPSGWASLPTDSAGLVSGRLLADDVVDYLTFRAVCSGWRTSTSDLGILALSKPQLRPRGWIALCDGDAAPLDGAGEITFFHTRTARRLRVRLPDLRCHRVVGFTDGLVILLHKRATVVRVVHPFTLATVELPPLAPAFRSAIKDRGALFHMSAFVCCSPTAPFSVVASFVWKPMVLWTQPGRLRWRSFTMAWWSFRTSCPSKACSSRPPRGRRR
;
A
#
# COMPACT_ATOMS: atom_id res chain seq x y z
N GLY A 1 -37.54 -38.67 74.89
CA GLY A 1 -36.33 -38.27 74.14
C GLY A 1 -36.52 -36.87 73.61
N ALA A 2 -35.71 -35.93 74.07
CA ALA A 2 -36.00 -34.50 74.09
C ALA A 2 -35.50 -33.73 72.86
N ARG A 3 -36.32 -32.76 72.45
CA ARG A 3 -36.09 -31.73 71.43
C ARG A 3 -35.24 -30.59 72.03
N ARG A 4 -34.14 -30.12 71.41
CA ARG A 4 -33.75 -28.70 71.51
C ARG A 4 -32.72 -28.20 70.49
N LYS A 5 -33.21 -27.20 69.76
CA LYS A 5 -32.55 -26.12 69.00
C LYS A 5 -31.62 -25.30 69.90
N ARG A 6 -30.43 -24.90 69.43
CA ARG A 6 -29.72 -23.70 69.91
C ARG A 6 -29.08 -22.91 68.77
N LYS A 7 -29.44 -21.63 68.74
CA LYS A 7 -28.91 -20.53 67.92
C LYS A 7 -27.89 -19.75 68.76
N GLY A 8 -26.85 -19.22 68.10
CA GLY A 8 -26.31 -17.89 68.37
C GLY A 8 -25.08 -17.80 69.27
N ALA A 9 -23.99 -17.25 68.72
CA ALA A 9 -23.35 -16.05 69.25
C ALA A 9 -22.47 -15.42 68.16
N SER A 10 -22.79 -14.17 67.82
CA SER A 10 -22.06 -13.29 66.92
C SER A 10 -20.82 -12.71 67.63
N GLY A 11 -19.62 -13.02 67.13
CA GLY A 11 -18.39 -12.32 67.48
C GLY A 11 -18.08 -11.23 66.44
N ARG A 12 -17.99 -9.97 66.89
CA ARG A 12 -17.62 -8.79 66.10
C ARG A 12 -16.12 -8.84 65.76
N PRO A 13 -15.68 -8.47 64.55
CA PRO A 13 -14.25 -8.54 64.20
C PRO A 13 -13.48 -7.35 64.79
N PRO A 14 -12.18 -7.51 65.15
CA PRO A 14 -11.33 -6.36 65.47
C PRO A 14 -11.00 -5.59 64.19
N ALA A 15 -11.11 -4.27 64.28
CA ALA A 15 -10.82 -3.32 63.20
C ALA A 15 -9.35 -3.41 62.78
N GLY A 16 -9.10 -4.05 61.64
CA GLY A 16 -7.81 -3.99 60.96
C GLY A 16 -7.61 -2.59 60.37
N ARG A 17 -6.63 -1.86 60.90
CA ARG A 17 -6.14 -0.60 60.36
C ARG A 17 -5.83 -0.77 58.87
N ASN A 18 -6.64 -0.15 58.00
CA ASN A 18 -6.25 0.12 56.62
C ASN A 18 -5.01 1.02 56.66
N ARG A 19 -3.82 0.42 56.59
CA ARG A 19 -2.63 1.12 56.12
C ARG A 19 -2.98 1.56 54.71
N ARG A 20 -3.39 2.82 54.56
CA ARG A 20 -3.42 3.52 53.29
C ARG A 20 -2.03 3.34 52.69
N ARG A 21 -1.89 2.45 51.71
CA ARG A 21 -0.75 2.48 50.81
C ARG A 21 -0.75 3.90 50.26
N ALA A 22 0.33 4.63 50.51
CA ALA A 22 0.58 5.87 49.81
C ALA A 22 0.42 5.58 48.30
N PRO A 23 -0.17 6.49 47.51
CA PRO A 23 -0.11 6.34 46.08
C PRO A 23 1.37 6.23 45.73
N GLU A 24 1.79 5.10 45.16
CA GLU A 24 3.08 5.08 44.50
C GLU A 24 3.07 6.26 43.50
N PRO A 25 4.13 7.08 43.45
CA PRO A 25 4.20 8.12 42.44
C PRO A 25 3.97 7.41 41.11
N ALA A 26 2.94 7.83 40.39
CA ALA A 26 2.65 7.32 39.05
C ALA A 26 3.98 7.38 38.31
N LEU A 27 4.54 6.21 37.99
CA LEU A 27 5.81 6.14 37.29
C LEU A 27 5.57 6.86 35.98
N GLU A 28 6.09 8.08 35.86
CA GLU A 28 6.00 8.86 34.63
C GLU A 28 6.38 7.91 33.50
N PRO A 29 5.51 7.72 32.49
CA PRO A 29 5.73 6.70 31.50
C PRO A 29 7.07 7.02 30.84
N SER A 30 8.06 6.20 31.16
CA SER A 30 9.46 6.46 30.84
C SER A 30 9.80 5.66 29.60
N GLY A 31 10.20 6.34 28.53
CA GLY A 31 10.68 5.71 27.30
C GLY A 31 10.06 6.27 26.03
N TRP A 32 10.50 5.75 24.90
CA TRP A 32 10.10 6.22 23.58
C TRP A 32 8.57 6.17 23.36
N ALA A 33 7.87 5.21 23.98
CA ALA A 33 6.42 5.06 23.84
C ALA A 33 5.58 6.21 24.45
N SER A 34 6.16 7.05 25.31
CA SER A 34 5.50 8.19 25.96
C SER A 34 5.85 9.55 25.35
N LEU A 35 6.51 9.55 24.20
CA LEU A 35 6.79 10.76 23.42
C LEU A 35 5.52 11.63 23.30
N PRO A 36 5.63 12.96 23.50
CA PRO A 36 4.54 13.88 23.22
C PRO A 36 4.02 13.71 21.80
N THR A 37 2.70 13.85 21.63
CA THR A 37 2.01 13.69 20.34
C THR A 37 2.65 14.53 19.24
N ASP A 38 3.09 15.75 19.55
CA ASP A 38 3.70 16.66 18.59
C ASP A 38 5.06 16.14 18.09
N SER A 39 5.88 15.59 18.99
CA SER A 39 7.17 14.99 18.65
C SER A 39 6.99 13.72 17.81
N ALA A 40 6.07 12.84 18.22
CA ALA A 40 5.72 11.65 17.43
C ALA A 40 5.17 12.03 16.05
N GLY A 41 4.37 13.09 15.97
CA GLY A 41 3.85 13.67 14.74
C GLY A 41 4.97 14.13 13.81
N LEU A 42 5.94 14.91 14.31
CA LEU A 42 7.10 15.37 13.54
C LEU A 42 7.97 14.22 13.01
N VAL A 43 8.25 13.22 13.86
CA VAL A 43 9.00 12.02 13.45
C VAL A 43 8.25 11.29 12.35
N SER A 44 6.96 11.04 12.55
CA SER A 44 6.12 10.34 11.57
C SER A 44 6.04 11.10 10.23
N GLY A 45 5.95 12.43 10.26
CA GLY A 45 5.94 13.27 9.06
C GLY A 45 7.22 13.17 8.25
N ARG A 46 8.38 13.10 8.93
CA ARG A 46 9.68 12.89 8.26
C ARG A 46 9.80 11.48 7.66
N LEU A 47 9.36 10.46 8.40
CA LEU A 47 9.35 9.09 7.89
C LEU A 47 8.46 8.98 6.65
N LEU A 48 7.28 9.59 6.68
CA LEU A 48 6.35 9.58 5.56
C LEU A 48 6.88 10.34 4.33
N ALA A 49 7.66 11.40 4.55
CA ALA A 49 8.30 12.12 3.46
C ALA A 49 9.35 11.27 2.71
N ASP A 50 9.96 10.30 3.41
CA ASP A 50 10.95 9.38 2.84
C ASP A 50 10.29 8.09 2.30
N ASP A 51 9.68 7.28 3.17
CA ASP A 51 9.01 6.03 2.81
C ASP A 51 7.80 5.73 3.71
N VAL A 52 6.66 5.43 3.08
CA VAL A 52 5.43 5.03 3.78
C VAL A 52 5.62 3.74 4.60
N VAL A 53 6.55 2.85 4.21
CA VAL A 53 6.82 1.62 4.95
C VAL A 53 7.40 1.92 6.33
N ASP A 54 8.27 2.91 6.44
CA ASP A 54 8.87 3.29 7.72
C ASP A 54 7.87 4.04 8.60
N TYR A 55 7.02 4.86 7.98
CA TYR A 55 5.84 5.43 8.64
C TYR A 55 4.91 4.34 9.21
N LEU A 56 4.60 3.30 8.42
CA LEU A 56 3.78 2.17 8.86
C LEU A 56 4.43 1.39 10.01
N THR A 57 5.74 1.18 9.93
CA THR A 57 6.51 0.50 10.97
C THR A 57 6.49 1.31 12.27
N PHE A 58 6.67 2.64 12.18
CA PHE A 58 6.54 3.54 13.32
C PHE A 58 5.15 3.45 13.97
N ARG A 59 4.08 3.52 13.18
CA ARG A 59 2.70 3.35 13.68
C ARG A 59 2.44 1.99 14.32
N ALA A 60 3.21 0.96 13.96
CA ALA A 60 3.02 -0.39 14.48
C ALA A 60 3.58 -0.58 15.90
N VAL A 61 4.51 0.27 16.35
CA VAL A 61 5.26 0.10 17.61
C VAL A 61 4.37 0.12 18.84
N CYS A 62 3.53 1.15 19.01
CA CYS A 62 2.61 1.26 20.15
C CYS A 62 1.33 2.03 19.80
N SER A 63 0.30 1.90 20.62
CA SER A 63 -0.98 2.60 20.44
C SER A 63 -0.83 4.12 20.52
N GLY A 64 0.01 4.64 21.44
CA GLY A 64 0.27 6.07 21.58
C GLY A 64 0.79 6.68 20.29
N TRP A 65 1.83 6.10 19.69
CA TRP A 65 2.38 6.55 18.41
C TRP A 65 1.37 6.42 17.28
N ARG A 66 0.60 5.32 17.26
CA ARG A 66 -0.48 5.14 16.27
C ARG A 66 -1.51 6.27 16.36
N THR A 67 -1.91 6.68 17.57
CA THR A 67 -2.89 7.76 17.78
C THR A 67 -2.35 9.14 17.43
N SER A 68 -1.03 9.35 17.47
CA SER A 68 -0.38 10.61 17.06
C SER A 68 -0.26 10.78 15.54
N THR A 69 -0.83 9.87 14.75
CA THR A 69 -0.64 9.82 13.30
C THR A 69 -1.97 9.63 12.57
N SER A 70 -2.07 10.18 11.35
CA SER A 70 -3.27 10.07 10.52
C SER A 70 -3.58 8.62 10.12
N ASP A 71 -4.88 8.30 10.09
CA ASP A 71 -5.32 7.03 9.52
C ASP A 71 -5.17 6.99 8.01
N LEU A 72 -4.72 5.84 7.52
CA LEU A 72 -4.29 5.67 6.14
C LEU A 72 -5.43 5.20 5.24
N GLY A 73 -6.29 4.27 5.69
CA GLY A 73 -7.50 3.80 5.02
C GLY A 73 -7.49 3.87 3.47
N ILE A 74 -8.58 4.38 2.90
CA ILE A 74 -8.69 4.66 1.45
C ILE A 74 -7.77 5.84 1.04
N LEU A 75 -7.40 6.72 1.97
CA LEU A 75 -6.51 7.85 1.69
C LEU A 75 -5.14 7.39 1.14
N ALA A 76 -4.66 6.21 1.53
CA ALA A 76 -3.41 5.63 1.05
C ALA A 76 -3.39 5.40 -0.47
N LEU A 77 -4.57 5.12 -1.05
CA LEU A 77 -4.72 5.01 -2.50
C LEU A 77 -4.75 6.39 -3.16
N SER A 78 -5.28 7.40 -2.46
CA SER A 78 -5.57 8.71 -3.02
C SER A 78 -4.43 9.71 -2.93
N LYS A 79 -3.63 9.66 -1.86
CA LYS A 79 -2.57 10.65 -1.58
C LYS A 79 -1.22 10.11 -2.08
N PRO A 80 -0.53 10.77 -3.01
CA PRO A 80 0.78 10.33 -3.50
C PRO A 80 1.87 10.26 -2.41
N GLN A 81 1.74 11.02 -1.32
CA GLN A 81 2.67 10.94 -0.18
C GLN A 81 2.51 9.63 0.60
N LEU A 82 1.32 9.01 0.52
CA LEU A 82 1.02 7.75 1.18
C LEU A 82 1.32 6.55 0.27
N ARG A 83 1.81 6.76 -0.96
CA ARG A 83 2.19 5.66 -1.86
C ARG A 83 3.65 5.26 -1.63
N PRO A 84 3.99 3.96 -1.69
CA PRO A 84 5.37 3.50 -1.52
C PRO A 84 6.30 4.03 -2.61
N ARG A 85 7.49 4.50 -2.21
CA ARG A 85 8.47 5.13 -3.10
C ARG A 85 9.72 4.27 -3.20
N GLY A 86 10.30 4.18 -4.39
CA GLY A 86 11.53 3.40 -4.62
C GLY A 86 11.35 1.87 -4.50
N TRP A 87 10.12 1.39 -4.34
CA TRP A 87 9.80 -0.02 -4.35
C TRP A 87 9.51 -0.50 -5.77
N ILE A 88 9.92 -1.72 -6.09
CA ILE A 88 9.53 -2.46 -7.29
C ILE A 88 8.91 -3.79 -6.87
N ALA A 89 7.86 -4.22 -7.57
CA ALA A 89 7.28 -5.54 -7.39
C ALA A 89 8.07 -6.55 -8.22
N LEU A 90 8.66 -7.55 -7.57
CA LEU A 90 9.28 -8.71 -8.20
C LEU A 90 8.19 -9.76 -8.42
N CYS A 91 7.40 -9.53 -9.45
CA CYS A 91 6.39 -10.48 -9.93
C CYS A 91 6.80 -10.93 -11.33
N ASP A 92 6.79 -12.23 -11.58
CA ASP A 92 6.81 -12.72 -12.95
C ASP A 92 5.46 -12.36 -13.58
N GLY A 93 5.49 -11.36 -14.46
CA GLY A 93 4.30 -10.76 -15.09
C GLY A 93 3.43 -11.76 -15.86
N ASP A 94 3.93 -12.96 -16.11
CA ASP A 94 3.26 -14.05 -16.82
C ASP A 94 2.83 -15.16 -15.88
N ALA A 95 1.80 -14.88 -15.07
CA ALA A 95 0.99 -15.90 -14.41
C ALA A 95 1.76 -17.00 -13.64
N ALA A 96 3.03 -16.77 -13.29
CA ALA A 96 3.78 -17.68 -12.45
C ALA A 96 2.99 -17.77 -11.14
N PRO A 97 2.67 -18.99 -10.66
CA PRO A 97 1.94 -19.14 -9.42
C PRO A 97 2.76 -18.48 -8.32
N LEU A 98 2.27 -17.35 -7.80
CA LEU A 98 2.82 -16.63 -6.66
C LEU A 98 3.17 -17.61 -5.55
N ASP A 99 4.45 -17.96 -5.41
CA ASP A 99 5.09 -18.91 -4.48
C ASP A 99 4.14 -19.87 -3.71
N GLY A 100 3.14 -20.50 -4.34
CA GLY A 100 2.02 -21.23 -3.66
C GLY A 100 1.21 -20.49 -2.56
N ALA A 101 1.75 -19.40 -2.00
CA ALA A 101 1.33 -18.73 -0.78
C ALA A 101 0.54 -17.46 -1.05
N GLY A 102 0.49 -16.99 -2.31
CA GLY A 102 -0.17 -15.72 -2.63
C GLY A 102 0.57 -14.53 -2.03
N GLU A 103 1.89 -14.49 -2.22
CA GLU A 103 2.77 -13.41 -1.79
C GLU A 103 3.42 -12.72 -2.98
N ILE A 104 3.64 -11.41 -2.86
CA ILE A 104 4.47 -10.63 -3.77
C ILE A 104 5.72 -10.19 -3.02
N THR A 105 6.87 -10.38 -3.66
CA THR A 105 8.13 -9.82 -3.15
C THR A 105 8.32 -8.42 -3.70
N PHE A 106 8.58 -7.45 -2.83
CA PHE A 106 8.95 -6.09 -3.16
C PHE A 106 10.41 -5.85 -2.82
N PHE A 107 11.09 -5.09 -3.67
CA PHE A 107 12.47 -4.69 -3.49
C PHE A 107 12.58 -3.17 -3.51
N HIS A 108 13.22 -2.60 -2.50
CA HIS A 108 13.50 -1.17 -2.44
C HIS A 108 14.84 -0.89 -3.13
N THR A 109 14.82 -0.09 -4.20
CA THR A 109 15.97 0.15 -5.07
C THR A 109 17.11 0.91 -4.38
N ARG A 110 16.80 1.91 -3.55
CA ARG A 110 17.80 2.69 -2.80
C ARG A 110 18.43 1.95 -1.61
N THR A 111 17.61 1.24 -0.83
CA THR A 111 18.04 0.65 0.46
C THR A 111 18.31 -0.85 0.40
N ALA A 112 18.09 -1.48 -0.77
CA ALA A 112 18.18 -2.92 -0.98
C ALA A 112 17.29 -3.77 -0.03
N ARG A 113 16.30 -3.15 0.62
CA ARG A 113 15.35 -3.85 1.49
C ARG A 113 14.44 -4.74 0.65
N ARG A 114 14.18 -5.94 1.14
CA ARG A 114 13.24 -6.90 0.54
C ARG A 114 12.08 -7.15 1.49
N LEU A 115 10.86 -7.01 1.00
CA LEU A 115 9.64 -7.28 1.77
C LEU A 115 8.76 -8.27 1.02
N ARG A 116 8.24 -9.27 1.72
CA ARG A 116 7.22 -10.18 1.19
C ARG A 116 5.88 -9.79 1.76
N VAL A 117 4.89 -9.62 0.90
CA VAL A 117 3.56 -9.17 1.29
C VAL A 117 2.53 -10.14 0.74
N ARG A 118 1.69 -10.65 1.65
CA ARG A 118 0.46 -11.36 1.28
C ARG A 118 -0.57 -10.35 0.84
N LEU A 119 -0.99 -10.39 -0.42
CA LEU A 119 -2.16 -9.64 -0.83
C LEU A 119 -3.38 -10.56 -0.77
N PRO A 120 -4.54 -10.04 -0.33
CA PRO A 120 -5.77 -10.83 -0.28
C PRO A 120 -6.15 -11.34 -1.67
N ASP A 121 -6.69 -12.56 -1.73
CA ASP A 121 -7.28 -13.19 -2.90
C ASP A 121 -6.39 -13.34 -4.14
N LEU A 122 -5.06 -13.32 -3.98
CA LEU A 122 -4.15 -13.48 -5.12
C LEU A 122 -4.33 -14.80 -5.89
N ARG A 123 -4.94 -15.81 -5.30
CA ARG A 123 -5.28 -17.06 -6.02
C ARG A 123 -6.30 -16.82 -7.15
N CYS A 124 -7.26 -15.92 -6.93
CA CYS A 124 -8.31 -15.56 -7.89
C CYS A 124 -7.89 -14.41 -8.82
N HIS A 125 -6.78 -13.76 -8.53
CA HIS A 125 -6.30 -12.59 -9.27
C HIS A 125 -4.97 -12.86 -9.98
N ARG A 126 -4.65 -12.04 -10.97
CA ARG A 126 -3.34 -11.96 -11.60
C ARG A 126 -2.80 -10.54 -11.44
N VAL A 127 -1.51 -10.40 -11.16
CA VAL A 127 -0.84 -9.10 -11.22
C VAL A 127 -0.69 -8.68 -12.68
N VAL A 128 -1.26 -7.52 -13.02
CA VAL A 128 -1.21 -6.95 -14.38
C VAL A 128 -0.42 -5.65 -14.43
N GLY A 129 0.06 -5.16 -13.28
CA GLY A 129 0.91 -3.99 -13.25
C GLY A 129 1.32 -3.60 -11.83
N PHE A 130 2.41 -2.86 -11.75
CA PHE A 130 2.84 -2.16 -10.56
C PHE A 130 3.34 -0.77 -10.97
N THR A 131 2.66 0.26 -10.49
CA THR A 131 2.91 1.65 -10.91
C THR A 131 2.61 2.59 -9.77
N ASP A 132 3.47 3.60 -9.60
CA ASP A 132 3.30 4.62 -8.57
C ASP A 132 3.10 4.03 -7.15
N GLY A 133 3.82 2.94 -6.86
CA GLY A 133 3.74 2.25 -5.56
C GLY A 133 2.49 1.38 -5.36
N LEU A 134 1.58 1.33 -6.34
CA LEU A 134 0.32 0.58 -6.27
C LEU A 134 0.37 -0.69 -7.14
N VAL A 135 -0.23 -1.76 -6.63
CA VAL A 135 -0.37 -3.04 -7.33
C VAL A 135 -1.71 -3.06 -8.05
N ILE A 136 -1.71 -3.51 -9.29
CA ILE A 136 -2.93 -3.66 -10.09
C ILE A 136 -3.17 -5.14 -10.32
N LEU A 137 -4.35 -5.60 -9.90
CA LEU A 137 -4.80 -6.97 -9.96
C LEU A 137 -5.96 -7.09 -10.95
N LEU A 138 -5.98 -8.16 -11.72
CA LEU A 138 -7.10 -8.55 -12.58
C LEU A 138 -7.71 -9.84 -12.03
N HIS A 139 -9.01 -9.81 -11.72
CA HIS A 139 -9.74 -11.00 -11.32
C HIS A 139 -9.91 -11.95 -12.51
N LYS A 140 -9.43 -13.19 -12.39
CA LYS A 140 -9.34 -14.18 -13.49
C LYS A 140 -10.69 -14.50 -14.14
N ARG A 141 -11.77 -14.58 -13.33
CA ARG A 141 -13.14 -14.87 -13.81
C ARG A 141 -13.98 -13.64 -14.12
N ALA A 142 -14.18 -12.76 -13.12
CA ALA A 142 -15.04 -11.58 -13.24
C ALA A 142 -14.45 -10.47 -14.13
N THR A 143 -13.16 -10.52 -14.48
CA THR A 143 -12.45 -9.47 -15.24
C THR A 143 -12.51 -8.08 -14.59
N VAL A 144 -12.69 -8.05 -13.27
CA VAL A 144 -12.65 -6.85 -12.45
C VAL A 144 -11.20 -6.47 -12.22
N VAL A 145 -10.88 -5.19 -12.43
CA VAL A 145 -9.56 -4.65 -12.08
C VAL A 145 -9.65 -4.08 -10.68
N ARG A 146 -8.70 -4.46 -9.83
CA ARG A 146 -8.58 -3.98 -8.45
C ARG A 146 -7.22 -3.31 -8.30
N VAL A 147 -7.21 -2.10 -7.75
CA VAL A 147 -5.98 -1.41 -7.38
C VAL A 147 -5.79 -1.57 -5.88
N VAL A 148 -4.59 -1.98 -5.47
CA VAL A 148 -4.27 -2.33 -4.09
C VAL A 148 -3.03 -1.56 -3.66
N HIS A 149 -3.10 -0.92 -2.50
CA HIS A 149 -1.92 -0.44 -1.81
C HIS A 149 -1.27 -1.63 -1.10
N PRO A 150 -0.01 -1.99 -1.43
CA PRO A 150 0.56 -3.25 -0.99
C PRO A 150 0.69 -3.36 0.54
N PHE A 151 1.10 -2.29 1.24
CA PHE A 151 1.38 -2.39 2.69
C PHE A 151 0.20 -2.04 3.61
N THR A 152 -0.76 -1.22 3.18
CA THR A 152 -1.98 -0.92 3.93
C THR A 152 -3.14 -1.85 3.59
N LEU A 153 -3.00 -2.63 2.51
CA LEU A 153 -4.05 -3.48 1.93
C LEU A 153 -5.32 -2.72 1.56
N ALA A 154 -5.27 -1.38 1.49
CA ALA A 154 -6.38 -0.58 0.99
C ALA A 154 -6.63 -0.93 -0.47
N THR A 155 -7.89 -1.21 -0.82
CA THR A 155 -8.28 -1.63 -2.17
C THR A 155 -9.37 -0.76 -2.74
N VAL A 156 -9.35 -0.57 -4.06
CA VAL A 156 -10.49 -0.07 -4.81
C VAL A 156 -10.75 -0.96 -6.02
N GLU A 157 -12.01 -1.32 -6.21
CA GLU A 157 -12.45 -2.07 -7.39
C GLU A 157 -12.96 -1.12 -8.47
N LEU A 158 -12.61 -1.45 -9.71
CA LEU A 158 -13.06 -0.77 -10.91
C LEU A 158 -14.18 -1.60 -11.56
N PRO A 159 -14.99 -1.00 -12.45
CA PRO A 159 -16.00 -1.76 -13.18
C PRO A 159 -15.36 -2.95 -13.94
N PRO A 160 -16.14 -4.01 -14.27
CA PRO A 160 -15.63 -5.11 -15.08
C PRO A 160 -15.08 -4.63 -16.43
N LEU A 161 -13.90 -5.14 -16.80
CA LEU A 161 -13.23 -4.80 -18.06
C LEU A 161 -13.88 -5.49 -19.26
N ALA A 162 -14.44 -6.69 -19.07
CA ALA A 162 -14.95 -7.54 -20.15
C ALA A 162 -15.93 -6.85 -21.12
N PRO A 163 -16.93 -6.06 -20.70
CA PRO A 163 -17.88 -5.46 -21.63
C PRO A 163 -17.18 -4.52 -22.65
N ALA A 164 -16.32 -3.63 -22.17
CA ALA A 164 -15.58 -2.69 -23.03
C ALA A 164 -14.48 -3.40 -23.85
N PHE A 165 -13.86 -4.43 -23.26
CA PHE A 165 -12.90 -5.26 -23.97
C PHE A 165 -13.54 -6.00 -25.15
N ARG A 166 -14.68 -6.68 -24.94
CA ARG A 166 -15.36 -7.45 -26.00
C ARG A 166 -15.89 -6.57 -27.13
N SER A 167 -16.33 -5.35 -26.82
CA SER A 167 -16.77 -4.41 -27.86
C SER A 167 -15.63 -3.94 -28.76
N ALA A 168 -14.39 -3.98 -28.25
CA ALA A 168 -13.24 -3.34 -28.89
C ALA A 168 -12.20 -4.33 -29.43
N ILE A 169 -12.08 -5.52 -28.81
CA ILE A 169 -11.14 -6.59 -29.15
C ILE A 169 -11.91 -7.91 -29.26
N LYS A 170 -11.91 -8.52 -30.45
CA LYS A 170 -12.59 -9.81 -30.71
C LYS A 170 -11.84 -11.01 -30.13
N ASP A 171 -10.52 -10.92 -30.03
CA ASP A 171 -9.66 -11.97 -29.50
C ASP A 171 -9.71 -12.00 -27.96
N ARG A 172 -10.31 -13.06 -27.40
CA ARG A 172 -10.39 -13.24 -25.95
C ARG A 172 -9.05 -13.57 -25.29
N GLY A 173 -8.10 -14.14 -26.03
CA GLY A 173 -6.76 -14.46 -25.54
C GLY A 173 -5.96 -13.22 -25.16
N ALA A 174 -6.18 -12.11 -25.88
CA ALA A 174 -5.49 -10.84 -25.63
C ALA A 174 -5.71 -10.27 -24.21
N LEU A 175 -6.80 -10.66 -23.52
CA LEU A 175 -7.03 -10.28 -22.12
C LEU A 175 -5.95 -10.83 -21.18
N PHE A 176 -5.33 -11.96 -21.53
CA PHE A 176 -4.22 -12.53 -20.78
C PHE A 176 -2.87 -11.94 -21.16
N HIS A 177 -2.81 -11.06 -22.15
CA HIS A 177 -1.59 -10.33 -22.52
C HIS A 177 -1.84 -8.82 -22.40
N MET A 178 -2.44 -8.44 -21.27
CA MET A 178 -2.66 -7.05 -20.91
C MET A 178 -1.70 -6.62 -19.80
N SER A 179 -1.34 -5.34 -19.85
CA SER A 179 -0.70 -4.63 -18.74
C SER A 179 -1.61 -3.50 -18.30
N ALA A 180 -1.55 -3.12 -17.04
CA ALA A 180 -2.28 -1.99 -16.51
C ALA A 180 -1.35 -1.03 -15.79
N PHE A 181 -1.74 0.25 -15.78
CA PHE A 181 -0.96 1.34 -15.22
C PHE A 181 -1.89 2.31 -14.48
N VAL A 182 -1.44 2.74 -13.31
CA VAL A 182 -2.02 3.88 -12.59
C VAL A 182 -1.43 5.16 -13.19
N CYS A 183 -2.29 6.11 -13.50
CA CYS A 183 -1.93 7.41 -14.04
C CYS A 183 -2.51 8.53 -13.18
N CYS A 184 -1.89 9.70 -13.22
CA CYS A 184 -2.46 10.90 -12.63
C CYS A 184 -3.83 11.22 -13.26
N SER A 185 -4.72 11.80 -12.46
CA SER A 185 -6.03 12.25 -12.91
C SER A 185 -6.30 13.65 -12.39
N PRO A 186 -6.88 14.54 -13.20
CA PRO A 186 -7.32 15.85 -12.73
C PRO A 186 -8.63 15.77 -11.92
N THR A 187 -9.43 14.72 -12.08
CA THR A 187 -10.80 14.63 -11.55
C THR A 187 -11.01 13.50 -10.55
N ALA A 188 -9.98 12.68 -10.31
CA ALA A 188 -10.04 11.51 -9.45
C ALA A 188 -8.68 11.32 -8.77
N PRO A 189 -8.57 10.48 -7.73
CA PRO A 189 -7.28 10.25 -7.07
C PRO A 189 -6.22 9.63 -8.00
N PHE A 190 -6.69 8.89 -9.01
CA PHE A 190 -5.90 8.37 -10.13
C PHE A 190 -6.83 7.88 -11.24
N SER A 191 -6.26 7.61 -12.41
CA SER A 191 -6.88 6.83 -13.49
C SER A 191 -6.16 5.50 -13.63
N VAL A 192 -6.83 4.50 -14.19
CA VAL A 192 -6.21 3.23 -14.55
C VAL A 192 -6.34 3.05 -16.06
N VAL A 193 -5.23 2.74 -16.69
CA VAL A 193 -5.12 2.47 -18.12
C VAL A 193 -4.69 1.02 -18.30
N ALA A 194 -5.47 0.23 -19.04
CA ALA A 194 -5.12 -1.10 -19.49
C ALA A 194 -4.68 -1.04 -20.95
N SER A 195 -3.48 -1.56 -21.24
CA SER A 195 -2.95 -1.73 -22.60
C SER A 195 -2.84 -3.21 -22.95
N PHE A 196 -2.83 -3.50 -24.25
CA PHE A 196 -2.80 -4.86 -24.78
C PHE A 196 -1.62 -4.99 -25.73
N VAL A 197 -0.70 -5.93 -25.48
CA VAL A 197 0.63 -6.00 -26.12
C VAL A 197 0.54 -5.99 -27.65
N TRP A 198 -0.45 -6.67 -28.23
CA TRP A 198 -0.57 -6.89 -29.67
C TRP A 198 -1.73 -6.11 -30.32
N LYS A 199 -2.35 -5.18 -29.60
CA LYS A 199 -3.45 -4.38 -30.10
C LYS A 199 -3.15 -2.90 -29.86
N PRO A 200 -3.30 -2.02 -30.88
CA PRO A 200 -3.10 -0.59 -30.73
C PRO A 200 -4.30 0.05 -30.02
N MET A 201 -4.61 -0.44 -28.81
CA MET A 201 -5.78 -0.06 -28.06
C MET A 201 -5.45 0.03 -26.58
N VAL A 202 -6.03 1.04 -25.95
CA VAL A 202 -6.03 1.20 -24.51
C VAL A 202 -7.46 1.34 -24.01
N LEU A 203 -7.74 0.70 -22.89
CA LEU A 203 -8.95 0.93 -22.12
C LEU A 203 -8.57 1.73 -20.90
N TRP A 204 -9.39 2.68 -20.49
CA TRP A 204 -9.15 3.42 -19.27
C TRP A 204 -10.43 3.63 -18.46
N THR A 205 -10.24 3.82 -17.17
CA THR A 205 -11.30 4.16 -16.22
C THR A 205 -10.73 4.91 -15.02
N GLN A 206 -11.60 5.34 -14.12
CA GLN A 206 -11.27 5.99 -12.86
C GLN A 206 -12.14 5.39 -11.75
N PRO A 207 -11.69 5.45 -10.49
CA PRO A 207 -12.55 5.15 -9.36
C PRO A 207 -13.86 5.95 -9.43
N GLY A 208 -14.99 5.30 -9.18
CA GLY A 208 -16.33 5.90 -9.25
C GLY A 208 -16.97 5.93 -10.65
N ARG A 209 -16.26 5.57 -11.72
CA ARG A 209 -16.88 5.38 -13.05
C ARG A 209 -17.52 4.01 -13.17
N LEU A 210 -18.65 3.94 -13.87
CA LEU A 210 -19.39 2.69 -14.09
C LEU A 210 -18.91 1.87 -15.30
N ARG A 211 -18.13 2.47 -16.20
CA ARG A 211 -17.71 1.83 -17.46
C ARG A 211 -16.30 2.25 -17.85
N TRP A 212 -15.61 1.33 -18.51
CA TRP A 212 -14.35 1.60 -19.20
C TRP A 212 -14.61 2.33 -20.52
N ARG A 213 -13.68 3.19 -20.90
CA ARG A 213 -13.66 3.87 -22.18
C ARG A 213 -12.48 3.35 -23.00
N SER A 214 -12.70 3.15 -24.29
CA SER A 214 -11.68 2.68 -25.23
C SER A 214 -11.11 3.84 -26.03
N PHE A 215 -9.79 3.81 -26.24
CA PHE A 215 -9.11 4.62 -27.24
C PHE A 215 -8.27 3.73 -28.14
N THR A 216 -8.38 3.93 -29.45
CA THR A 216 -7.43 3.37 -30.40
C THR A 216 -6.20 4.26 -30.37
N MET A 217 -5.03 3.68 -30.12
CA MET A 217 -3.78 4.40 -30.25
C MET A 217 -3.53 4.63 -31.74
N ALA A 218 -3.59 5.88 -32.19
CA ALA A 218 -2.93 6.25 -33.43
C ALA A 218 -1.44 5.95 -33.25
N TRP A 219 -0.80 5.29 -34.21
CA TRP A 219 0.64 5.09 -34.19
C TRP A 219 1.32 6.47 -34.16
N TRP A 220 1.76 6.90 -32.99
CA TRP A 220 2.73 7.98 -32.89
C TRP A 220 4.09 7.35 -33.13
N SER A 221 4.71 7.66 -34.26
CA SER A 221 6.14 7.41 -34.47
C SER A 221 6.90 8.03 -33.32
N PHE A 222 7.40 7.21 -32.40
CA PHE A 222 8.43 7.62 -31.46
C PHE A 222 9.67 7.98 -32.28
N ARG A 223 9.76 9.21 -32.78
CA ARG A 223 11.06 9.85 -32.97
C ARG A 223 11.59 10.10 -31.57
N THR A 224 12.36 9.15 -31.06
CA THR A 224 13.33 9.44 -30.01
C THR A 224 14.34 10.43 -30.60
N SER A 225 14.02 11.71 -30.63
CA SER A 225 15.06 12.73 -30.66
C SER A 225 15.69 12.72 -29.26
N CYS A 226 16.63 11.81 -29.05
CA CYS A 226 17.69 12.04 -28.08
C CYS A 226 18.41 13.31 -28.53
N PRO A 227 18.49 14.38 -27.72
CA PRO A 227 19.42 15.45 -27.99
C PRO A 227 20.81 14.94 -27.58
N SER A 228 21.39 14.06 -28.39
CA SER A 228 22.80 13.72 -28.30
C SER A 228 23.61 14.82 -28.99
N LYS A 229 23.79 15.96 -28.34
CA LYS A 229 24.86 16.90 -28.69
C LYS A 229 25.51 17.51 -27.44
N ALA A 230 26.77 17.09 -27.28
CA ALA A 230 27.89 17.86 -26.75
C ALA A 230 28.02 18.05 -25.23
N CYS A 231 28.52 17.00 -24.56
CA CYS A 231 29.55 17.19 -23.54
C CYS A 231 30.80 16.39 -23.95
N SER A 232 31.66 17.01 -24.75
CA SER A 232 33.05 16.59 -24.90
C SER A 232 33.96 17.79 -24.66
N SER A 233 34.14 18.15 -23.39
CA SER A 233 35.25 19.01 -22.98
C SER A 233 36.53 18.17 -22.93
N ARG A 234 37.36 18.27 -23.97
CA ARG A 234 38.77 17.86 -23.90
C ARG A 234 39.52 18.86 -23.03
N PRO A 235 40.40 18.43 -22.10
CA PRO A 235 41.30 19.35 -21.42
C PRO A 235 42.43 19.78 -22.37
N PRO A 236 42.98 21.00 -22.21
CA PRO A 236 44.03 21.49 -23.09
C PRO A 236 45.36 20.77 -22.79
N ARG A 237 46.01 20.27 -23.85
CA ARG A 237 47.38 19.76 -23.80
C ARG A 237 48.33 20.93 -23.53
N GLY A 238 49.01 20.91 -22.38
CA GLY A 238 50.13 21.79 -22.09
C GLY A 238 51.25 21.60 -23.12
N ARG A 239 51.65 22.70 -23.77
CA ARG A 239 52.86 22.76 -24.59
C ARG A 239 54.06 22.89 -23.65
N ARG A 240 54.99 21.94 -23.74
CA ARG A 240 56.39 22.17 -23.37
C ARG A 240 57.05 23.03 -24.44
N ARG A 241 57.61 24.16 -24.04
CA ARG A 241 58.91 24.68 -24.47
C ARG A 241 59.52 25.39 -23.29
#